data_AF-A0A933ALX5-F1
#
_entry.id   AF-A0A933ALX5-F1
#
_cell.length_a   1.000
_cell.length_b   1.000
_cell.length_c   1.000
_cell.angle_alpha   90.00
_cell.angle_beta   90.00
_cell.angle_gamma   90.00
#
_symmetry.space_group_name_H-M   'P 1'
#
loop_
_entity.id
_entity.type
_entity.pdbx_description
1 polymer ?
#
loop_
_entity_poly.entity_id
_entity_poly.type
_entity_poly.pdbx_seq_one_letter_code
_entity_poly.pdbx_strand_id
1 'polypeptide(L)' 'PTETESKQTMDHFVDKMIEADQLSKTNPQVFKEFPKTMPITRPDETKAARDVKTNFFLPSTTDDP' A
#
# COMPACT_ATOMS: atom_id res chain seq x y z
N PRO A 1 -0.83 11.07 -16.37
CA PRO A 1 -1.89 11.47 -17.33
C PRO A 1 -1.55 10.98 -18.75
N THR A 2 -2.34 10.07 -19.30
CA THR A 2 -2.33 9.79 -20.74
C THR A 2 -3.25 10.78 -21.45
N GLU A 3 -3.10 10.93 -22.77
CA GLU A 3 -3.92 11.84 -23.60
C GLU A 3 -5.43 11.57 -23.49
N THR A 4 -5.80 10.35 -23.08
CA THR A 4 -7.19 9.91 -22.92
C THR A 4 -7.82 10.28 -21.58
N GLU A 5 -7.06 10.81 -20.63
CA GLU A 5 -7.60 11.19 -19.32
C GLU A 5 -8.36 12.52 -19.38
N SER A 6 -9.54 12.58 -18.77
CA SER A 6 -10.33 13.80 -18.73
C SER A 6 -9.71 14.86 -17.81
N LYS A 7 -10.00 16.15 -18.08
CA LYS A 7 -9.61 17.25 -17.18
C LYS A 7 -10.09 17.00 -15.74
N GLN A 8 -11.32 16.51 -15.57
CA GLN A 8 -11.89 16.21 -14.26
C GLN A 8 -11.08 15.13 -13.51
N THR A 9 -10.64 14.08 -14.22
CA THR A 9 -9.78 13.03 -13.63
C THR A 9 -8.45 13.62 -13.17
N MET A 10 -7.86 14.52 -13.97
CA MET A 10 -6.60 15.19 -13.65
C MET A 10 -6.74 16.13 -12.45
N ASP A 11 -7.79 16.94 -12.40
CA ASP A 11 -8.07 17.84 -11.28
C ASP A 11 -8.22 17.04 -9.98
N HIS A 12 -9.02 15.96 -10.01
CA HIS A 12 -9.20 15.08 -8.85
C HIS A 12 -7.87 14.45 -8.38
N PHE A 13 -7.01 14.03 -9.31
CA PHE A 13 -5.69 13.52 -8.95
C PHE A 13 -4.83 14.59 -8.27
N VAL A 14 -4.82 15.82 -8.81
CA VAL A 14 -4.07 16.95 -8.22
C VAL A 14 -4.56 17.26 -6.80
N ASP A 15 -5.87 17.30 -6.59
CA ASP A 15 -6.47 17.53 -5.27
C ASP A 15 -6.01 16.46 -4.27
N LYS A 16 -6.01 15.18 -4.67
CA LYS A 16 -5.54 14.09 -3.82
C LYS A 16 -4.05 14.16 -3.52
N MET A 17 -3.23 14.67 -4.44
CA MET A 17 -1.81 14.89 -4.20
C MET A 17 -1.56 16.03 -3.19
N ILE A 18 -2.36 17.11 -3.24
CA ILE A 18 -2.30 18.19 -2.26
C ILE A 18 -2.68 17.69 -0.86
N GLU A 19 -3.76 16.90 -0.76
CA GLU A 19 -4.15 16.24 0.50
C GLU A 19 -3.03 15.35 1.04
N ALA A 20 -2.38 14.56 0.18
CA ALA A 20 -1.27 13.70 0.57
C ALA A 20 -0.04 14.50 1.06
N ASP A 21 0.31 15.60 0.40
CA ASP A 21 1.40 16.49 0.84
C ASP A 21 1.11 17.08 2.22
N GLN A 22 -0.10 17.56 2.47
CA GLN A 22 -0.52 18.06 3.79
C GLN A 22 -0.43 16.97 4.86
N LEU A 23 -0.88 15.75 4.53
CA LEU A 23 -0.82 14.61 5.44
C LEU A 23 0.62 14.20 5.76
N SER A 24 1.53 14.29 4.77
CA SER A 24 2.95 14.00 4.97
C SER A 24 3.61 14.93 5.99
N LYS A 25 3.17 16.20 6.03
CA LYS A 25 3.69 17.22 6.95
C LYS A 25 3.09 17.10 8.35
N THR A 26 1.81 16.71 8.44
CA THR A 26 1.05 16.72 9.70
C THR A 26 1.03 15.37 10.41
N ASN A 27 0.97 14.26 9.68
CA ASN A 27 0.93 12.91 10.23
C ASN A 27 1.55 11.87 9.27
N PRO A 28 2.89 11.87 9.09
CA PRO A 28 3.56 10.97 8.15
C PRO A 28 3.44 9.48 8.49
N GLN A 29 3.17 9.13 9.75
CA GLN A 29 3.12 7.71 10.15
C GLN A 29 1.92 6.97 9.56
N VAL A 30 0.85 7.68 9.23
CA VAL A 30 -0.38 7.09 8.66
C VAL A 30 -0.14 6.42 7.30
N PHE A 31 0.89 6.84 6.55
CA PHE A 31 1.27 6.18 5.30
C PHE A 31 1.71 4.74 5.51
N LYS A 32 2.15 4.42 6.74
CA LYS A 32 2.28 3.13 7.43
C LYS A 32 1.17 2.12 7.15
N GLU A 33 -0.05 2.65 7.18
CA GLU A 33 -1.29 1.89 7.31
C GLU A 33 -2.04 1.78 5.98
N PHE A 34 -1.63 2.51 4.95
CA PHE A 34 -2.26 2.42 3.63
C PHE A 34 -1.82 1.15 2.88
N PRO A 35 -2.70 0.58 2.03
CA PRO A 35 -4.11 0.93 1.81
C PRO A 35 -5.04 0.44 2.95
N LYS A 36 -6.09 1.20 3.30
CA LYS A 36 -6.98 0.88 4.45
C LYS A 36 -8.21 0.05 4.10
N THR A 37 -8.61 0.03 2.83
CA THR A 37 -9.87 -0.59 2.38
C THR A 37 -9.66 -1.83 1.50
N MET A 38 -8.40 -2.12 1.14
CA MET A 38 -8.06 -3.29 0.36
C MET A 38 -7.96 -4.53 1.26
N PRO A 39 -8.26 -5.73 0.75
CA PRO A 39 -8.18 -6.96 1.54
C PRO A 39 -6.77 -7.29 2.02
N ILE A 40 -5.74 -6.70 1.38
CA ILE A 40 -4.33 -6.82 1.75
C ILE A 40 -3.75 -5.41 1.83
N THR A 41 -2.96 -5.15 2.89
CA THR A 41 -2.29 -3.87 3.14
C THR A 41 -0.80 -3.95 2.79
N ARG A 42 0.08 -3.18 3.45
CA ARG A 42 1.53 -3.22 3.20
C ARG A 42 2.13 -4.56 3.67
N PRO A 43 2.64 -5.43 2.77
CA PRO A 43 3.27 -6.68 3.17
C PRO A 43 4.62 -6.46 3.85
N ASP A 44 5.05 -7.39 4.71
CA ASP A 44 6.40 -7.39 5.26
C ASP A 44 7.37 -8.05 4.28
N GLU A 45 7.93 -7.23 3.39
CA GLU A 45 8.93 -7.64 2.39
C GLU A 45 10.20 -8.21 3.04
N THR A 46 10.54 -7.73 4.24
CA THR A 46 11.77 -8.17 4.92
C THR A 46 11.60 -9.57 5.49
N LYS A 47 10.46 -9.86 6.11
CA LYS A 47 10.10 -11.23 6.53
C LYS A 47 10.01 -12.14 5.31
N ALA A 48 9.32 -11.71 4.25
CA ALA A 48 9.19 -12.51 3.03
C ALA A 48 10.55 -12.85 2.39
N ALA A 49 11.52 -11.94 2.42
CA ALA A 49 12.87 -12.18 1.89
C ALA A 49 13.72 -13.11 2.78
N ARG A 50 13.50 -13.12 4.09
CA ARG A 50 14.25 -13.96 5.05
C ARG A 50 13.63 -15.34 5.28
N ASP A 51 12.31 -15.44 5.18
CA ASP A 51 11.53 -16.66 5.36
C ASP A 51 10.59 -16.86 4.16
N VAL A 52 11.19 -17.21 3.02
CA VAL A 52 10.50 -17.35 1.74
C VAL A 52 9.57 -18.56 1.77
N LYS A 53 8.25 -18.33 1.80
CA LYS A 53 7.21 -19.37 1.66
C LYS A 53 6.72 -19.46 0.22
N THR A 54 7.31 -20.33 -0.59
CA THR A 54 6.95 -20.51 -2.02
C THR A 54 6.35 -21.87 -2.36
N ASN A 55 6.39 -22.84 -1.43
CA ASN A 55 5.78 -24.15 -1.63
C ASN A 55 4.37 -24.17 -1.02
N PHE A 56 3.36 -24.26 -1.88
CA PHE A 56 1.95 -24.31 -1.51
C PHE A 56 1.56 -25.55 -0.70
N PHE A 57 2.28 -26.66 -0.85
CA PHE A 57 1.98 -27.93 -0.18
C PHE A 57 2.70 -28.11 1.17
N LEU A 58 3.57 -27.17 1.57
CA LEU A 58 4.18 -27.25 2.89
C LEU A 58 3.10 -27.04 3.95
N PRO A 59 2.97 -27.95 4.93
CA PRO A 59 2.06 -27.73 6.04
C PRO A 59 2.50 -26.46 6.78
N SER A 60 1.58 -25.54 6.99
CA SER A 60 1.81 -24.40 7.87
C SER A 60 2.04 -24.95 9.27
N THR A 61 3.31 -25.01 9.69
CA THR A 61 3.64 -25.28 11.08
C THR A 61 2.94 -24.22 11.93
N THR A 62 2.07 -24.66 12.84
CA THR A 62 1.24 -23.84 13.73
C THR A 62 2.05 -23.13 14.81
N ASP A 63 3.11 -22.42 14.43
CA ASP A 63 3.95 -21.57 15.28
C ASP A 63 4.48 -20.38 14.46
N ASP A 64 3.60 -19.71 13.71
CA ASP A 64 3.83 -18.33 13.28
C ASP A 64 3.27 -17.44 14.41
N PRO A 65 4.10 -16.74 15.21
CA PRO A 65 3.60 -15.74 16.17
C PRO A 65 2.91 -14.55 15.47
#